data_AF-A0A6P0TE28-F1
#
_entry.id   AF-A0A6P0TE28-F1
#
_cell.length_a   1.000
_cell.length_b   1.000
_cell.length_c   1.000
_cell.angle_alpha   90.00
_cell.angle_beta   90.00
_cell.angle_gamma   90.00
#
_symmetry.space_group_name_H-M   'P 1'
#
loop_
_entity.id
_entity.type
_entity.pdbx_description
1 polymer ?
#
loop_
_entity_poly.entity_id
_entity_poly.type
_entity_poly.pdbx_seq_one_letter_code
_entity_poly.pdbx_strand_id
1 'polypeptide(L)'
;MVQAGSFTPVQQKLLNSYQQLSATRQRVLQLFAIAYTPVARSKVLECLHHAGIVDDDGNRLNSSRLKKHIDSLLSLGLVLQQQLNISPQCRSQIAEIVTRIAVVEGQFGEMAEAIQSVIPISQLNDKNFPRRFETNEHFLREFRIALYRDRFDLIEELLEEYYKNSYLSRHLEKLAMKDIVLLVFNNPFDPEWFARLPHPWHDDSLATILTEAELSLFAA
;
A
#
# COMPACT_ATOMS: atom_id res chain seq x y z
N MET A 1 -19.48 1.52 0.97
CA MET A 1 -19.24 2.05 2.33
C MET A 1 -18.31 1.08 3.04
N VAL A 2 -17.14 1.52 3.50
CA VAL A 2 -16.27 0.70 4.36
C VAL A 2 -16.73 0.96 5.80
N GLN A 3 -17.64 0.14 6.33
CA GLN A 3 -18.23 0.36 7.67
C GLN A 3 -18.15 -0.83 8.63
N ALA A 4 -17.53 -1.95 8.26
CA ALA A 4 -17.48 -3.16 9.10
C ALA A 4 -16.10 -3.46 9.72
N GLY A 5 -15.18 -2.49 9.80
CA GLY A 5 -13.84 -2.70 10.36
C GLY A 5 -13.72 -2.25 11.83
N SER A 6 -12.98 -3.01 12.65
CA SER A 6 -12.59 -2.58 13.99
C SER A 6 -11.42 -1.58 13.89
N PHE A 7 -11.71 -0.28 13.93
CA PHE A 7 -10.70 0.76 13.86
C PHE A 7 -10.15 1.10 15.25
N THR A 8 -8.83 1.26 15.35
CA THR A 8 -8.22 1.95 16.49
C THR A 8 -8.61 3.43 16.50
N PRO A 9 -8.55 4.15 17.64
CA PRO A 9 -8.84 5.59 17.69
C PRO A 9 -7.99 6.42 16.72
N VAL A 10 -6.73 6.02 16.50
CA VAL A 10 -5.83 6.68 15.54
C VAL A 10 -6.31 6.45 14.11
N GLN A 11 -6.65 5.21 13.75
CA GLN A 11 -7.20 4.88 12.43
C GLN A 11 -8.49 5.64 12.16
N GLN A 12 -9.41 5.70 13.12
CA GLN A 12 -10.68 6.42 12.97
C GLN A 12 -10.44 7.92 12.72
N LYS A 13 -9.52 8.55 13.46
CA LYS A 13 -9.14 9.95 13.25
C LYS A 13 -8.58 10.18 11.85
N LEU A 14 -7.69 9.31 11.39
CA LEU A 14 -7.08 9.41 10.05
C LEU A 14 -8.12 9.21 8.95
N LEU A 15 -9.01 8.23 9.09
CA LEU A 15 -10.11 7.98 8.15
C LEU A 15 -11.06 9.18 8.07
N ASN A 16 -11.43 9.77 9.21
CA ASN A 16 -12.26 10.98 9.23
C ASN A 16 -11.57 12.13 8.48
N SER A 17 -10.27 12.35 8.69
CA SER A 17 -9.50 13.36 7.95
C SER A 17 -9.49 13.08 6.44
N TYR A 18 -9.33 11.81 6.05
CA TYR A 18 -9.35 11.40 4.63
C TYR A 18 -10.70 11.67 3.96
N GLN A 19 -11.81 11.39 4.64
CA GLN A 19 -13.17 11.60 4.12
C GLN A 19 -13.51 13.08 3.88
N GLN A 20 -12.82 14.00 4.56
CA GLN A 20 -13.00 15.45 4.39
C GLN A 20 -12.08 16.05 3.32
N LEU A 21 -11.23 15.25 2.68
CA LEU A 21 -10.37 15.71 1.59
C LEU A 21 -11.18 15.96 0.32
N SER A 22 -10.70 16.89 -0.52
CA SER A 22 -11.19 16.98 -1.90
C SER A 22 -10.78 15.76 -2.72
N ALA A 23 -11.50 15.46 -3.80
CA ALA A 23 -11.26 14.26 -4.62
C ALA A 23 -9.82 14.18 -5.13
N THR A 24 -9.24 15.30 -5.55
CA THR A 24 -7.81 15.38 -5.94
C THR A 24 -6.88 14.96 -4.80
N ARG A 25 -7.12 15.42 -3.58
CA ARG A 25 -6.27 15.05 -2.43
C ARG A 25 -6.46 13.59 -2.04
N GLN A 26 -7.68 13.05 -2.17
CA GLN A 26 -7.92 11.62 -1.97
C GLN A 26 -7.13 10.79 -2.97
N ARG A 27 -7.17 11.14 -4.27
CA ARG A 27 -6.40 10.47 -5.34
C ARG A 27 -4.90 10.50 -5.08
N VAL A 28 -4.36 11.65 -4.65
CA VAL A 28 -2.94 11.77 -4.29
C VAL A 28 -2.59 10.84 -3.11
N LEU A 29 -3.44 10.77 -2.07
CA LEU A 29 -3.19 9.87 -0.94
C LEU A 29 -3.34 8.39 -1.34
N GLN A 30 -4.31 8.06 -2.19
CA GLN A 30 -4.48 6.70 -2.74
C GLN A 30 -3.23 6.23 -3.46
N LEU A 31 -2.62 7.07 -4.29
CA LEU A 31 -1.37 6.74 -4.93
C LEU A 31 -0.24 6.44 -3.92
N PHE A 32 -0.08 7.26 -2.87
CA PHE A 32 0.89 6.98 -1.81
C PHE A 32 0.57 5.69 -1.05
N ALA A 33 -0.70 5.40 -0.80
CA ALA A 33 -1.13 4.20 -0.10
C ALA A 33 -0.86 2.93 -0.92
N ILE A 34 -1.09 2.97 -2.24
CA ILE A 34 -0.78 1.87 -3.16
C ILE A 34 0.74 1.71 -3.31
N ALA A 35 1.50 2.80 -3.42
CA ALA A 35 2.95 2.76 -3.54
C ALA A 35 3.64 2.20 -2.29
N TYR A 36 3.05 2.38 -1.11
CA TYR A 36 3.44 1.77 0.17
C TYR A 36 4.88 2.02 0.65
N THR A 37 5.62 2.87 -0.04
CA THR A 37 7.03 3.19 0.23
C THR A 37 7.25 4.70 0.02
N PRO A 38 8.37 5.29 0.48
CA PRO A 38 8.69 6.68 0.18
C PRO A 38 8.75 6.96 -1.32
N VAL A 39 7.94 7.90 -1.80
CA VAL A 39 7.92 8.29 -3.23
C VAL A 39 8.25 9.76 -3.40
N ALA A 40 9.25 10.04 -4.24
CA ALA A 40 9.63 11.40 -4.58
C ALA A 40 8.46 12.15 -5.24
N ARG A 41 8.27 13.43 -4.93
CA ARG A 41 7.15 14.24 -5.44
C ARG A 41 7.08 14.27 -6.97
N SER A 42 8.23 14.24 -7.65
CA SER A 42 8.30 14.15 -9.12
C SER A 42 7.75 12.82 -9.65
N LYS A 43 8.05 11.71 -8.98
CA LYS A 43 7.53 10.37 -9.32
C LYS A 43 6.05 10.23 -9.03
N VAL A 44 5.55 10.84 -7.95
CA VAL A 44 4.10 10.98 -7.71
C VAL A 44 3.43 11.69 -8.87
N LEU A 45 3.98 12.81 -9.35
CA LEU A 45 3.43 13.55 -10.48
C LEU A 45 3.40 12.70 -11.76
N GLU A 46 4.50 12.03 -12.06
CA GLU A 46 4.65 11.16 -13.23
C GLU A 46 3.64 10.00 -13.18
N CYS A 47 3.47 9.35 -12.03
CA CYS A 47 2.45 8.32 -11.83
C CYS A 47 1.03 8.85 -12.00
N LEU A 48 0.69 10.02 -11.45
CA LEU A 48 -0.64 10.63 -11.62
C LEU A 48 -0.94 10.93 -13.08
N HIS A 49 0.05 11.40 -13.84
CA HIS A 49 -0.08 11.62 -15.29
C HIS A 49 -0.26 10.32 -16.04
N HIS A 50 0.52 9.29 -15.70
CA HIS A 50 0.42 7.96 -16.31
C HIS A 50 -0.95 7.32 -16.06
N ALA A 51 -1.48 7.42 -14.84
CA ALA A 51 -2.80 6.93 -14.47
C ALA A 51 -3.97 7.82 -14.96
N GLY A 52 -3.70 8.87 -15.75
CA GLY A 52 -4.74 9.75 -16.29
C GLY A 52 -5.46 10.61 -15.24
N ILE A 53 -4.88 10.79 -14.05
CA ILE A 53 -5.51 11.51 -12.95
C ILE A 53 -5.44 13.04 -13.17
N VAL A 54 -6.61 13.67 -13.10
CA VAL A 54 -6.79 15.13 -13.17
C VAL A 54 -7.26 15.70 -11.82
N ASP A 55 -7.08 17.01 -11.67
CA ASP A 55 -7.58 17.74 -10.49
C ASP A 55 -9.11 17.94 -10.50
N ASP A 56 -9.62 18.58 -9.46
CA ASP A 56 -11.05 18.79 -9.23
C ASP A 56 -11.69 19.66 -10.33
N ASP A 57 -10.88 20.45 -11.04
CA ASP A 57 -11.28 21.30 -12.17
C ASP A 57 -11.05 20.60 -13.54
N GLY A 58 -10.65 19.33 -13.55
CA GLY A 58 -10.37 18.55 -14.76
C GLY A 58 -9.02 18.86 -15.42
N ASN A 59 -8.13 19.61 -14.75
CA ASN A 59 -6.83 19.96 -15.30
C ASN A 59 -5.74 18.96 -14.89
N ARG A 60 -4.70 18.83 -15.73
CA ARG A 60 -3.50 18.09 -15.34
C ARG A 60 -2.79 18.77 -14.17
N LEU A 61 -2.44 17.99 -13.16
CA LEU A 61 -1.61 18.47 -12.06
C LEU A 61 -0.23 18.91 -12.56
N ASN A 62 0.33 19.92 -11.92
CA ASN A 62 1.72 20.34 -12.11
C ASN A 62 2.44 20.32 -10.77
N SER A 63 3.77 20.50 -10.78
CA SER A 63 4.60 20.44 -9.58
C SER A 63 4.15 21.39 -8.47
N SER A 64 3.71 22.61 -8.81
CA SER A 64 3.25 23.60 -7.83
C SER A 64 1.92 23.20 -7.18
N ARG A 65 0.95 22.75 -7.98
CA ARG A 65 -0.34 22.26 -7.46
C ARG A 65 -0.16 20.99 -6.63
N LEU A 66 0.61 20.02 -7.13
CA LEU A 66 0.90 18.79 -6.41
C LEU A 66 1.57 19.07 -5.07
N LYS A 67 2.53 20.00 -5.02
CA LYS A 67 3.17 20.42 -3.76
C LYS A 67 2.14 20.88 -2.73
N LYS A 68 1.17 21.72 -3.12
CA LYS A 68 0.11 22.18 -2.20
C LYS A 68 -0.74 21.02 -1.66
N HIS A 69 -1.06 20.03 -2.50
CA HIS A 69 -1.79 18.84 -2.05
C HIS A 69 -0.96 18.02 -1.07
N ILE A 70 0.32 17.75 -1.37
CA ILE A 70 1.20 16.96 -0.49
C ILE A 70 1.46 17.69 0.84
N ASP A 71 1.69 19.00 0.82
CA ASP A 71 1.90 19.80 2.04
C ASP A 71 0.65 19.77 2.94
N SER A 72 -0.54 19.79 2.33
CA SER A 72 -1.81 19.62 3.04
C SER A 72 -1.98 18.23 3.64
N LEU A 73 -1.54 17.17 2.96
CA LEU A 73 -1.59 15.80 3.49
C LEU A 73 -0.58 15.60 4.63
N LEU A 74 0.58 16.26 4.56
CA LEU A 74 1.58 16.31 5.62
C LEU A 74 1.05 17.02 6.87
N SER A 75 0.39 18.18 6.71
CA SER A 75 -0.17 18.92 7.85
C SER A 75 -1.30 18.17 8.56
N LEU A 76 -2.06 17.35 7.82
CA LEU A 76 -3.09 16.45 8.38
C LEU A 76 -2.51 15.15 8.97
N GLY A 77 -1.20 14.91 8.80
CA GLY A 77 -0.52 13.72 9.26
C GLY A 77 -0.89 12.43 8.50
N LEU A 78 -1.57 12.54 7.36
CA LEU A 78 -1.94 11.41 6.49
C LEU A 78 -0.74 10.90 5.68
N VAL A 79 0.15 11.82 5.33
CA VAL A 79 1.47 11.54 4.77
C VAL A 79 2.51 11.89 5.83
N LEU A 80 3.59 11.13 5.87
CA LEU A 80 4.73 11.35 6.75
C LEU A 80 5.98 11.63 5.91
N GLN A 81 6.83 12.53 6.43
CA GLN A 81 8.15 12.79 5.89
C GLN A 81 9.09 12.98 7.09
N GLN A 82 9.86 11.95 7.43
CA GLN A 82 10.69 11.92 8.65
C GLN A 82 11.79 13.00 8.62
N GLN A 83 12.36 13.28 7.45
CA GLN A 83 13.43 14.26 7.25
C GLN A 83 13.28 14.91 5.87
N LEU A 84 13.85 16.10 5.68
CA LEU A 84 13.75 16.86 4.41
C LEU A 84 14.26 16.08 3.18
N ASN A 85 15.27 15.22 3.37
CA ASN A 85 15.88 14.43 2.30
C ASN A 85 15.20 13.07 2.07
N ILE A 86 14.26 12.68 2.92
CA ILE A 86 13.50 11.44 2.77
C ILE A 86 12.22 11.78 2.01
N SER A 87 11.86 10.94 1.05
CA SER A 87 10.62 11.12 0.29
C SER A 87 9.38 10.95 1.18
N PRO A 88 8.28 11.66 0.90
CA PRO A 88 7.01 11.45 1.61
C PRO A 88 6.45 10.04 1.40
N GLN A 89 5.72 9.52 2.38
CA GLN A 89 5.01 8.25 2.30
C GLN A 89 3.65 8.28 3.02
N CYS A 90 2.72 7.42 2.62
CA CYS A 90 1.48 7.24 3.35
C CYS A 90 1.76 6.73 4.77
N ARG A 91 0.99 7.19 5.76
CA ARG A 91 1.05 6.63 7.10
C ARG A 91 0.52 5.18 7.08
N SER A 92 1.30 4.21 7.55
CA SER A 92 0.96 2.78 7.53
C SER A 92 -0.41 2.45 8.14
N GLN A 93 -0.80 3.17 9.19
CA GLN A 93 -2.08 2.98 9.89
C GLN A 93 -3.32 3.24 9.00
N ILE A 94 -3.20 4.00 7.91
CA ILE A 94 -4.33 4.27 7.00
C ILE A 94 -4.11 3.67 5.60
N ALA A 95 -2.95 3.06 5.34
CA ALA A 95 -2.57 2.63 3.99
C ALA A 95 -3.53 1.57 3.43
N GLU A 96 -3.87 0.51 4.16
CA GLU A 96 -4.83 -0.49 3.66
C GLU A 96 -6.23 0.07 3.49
N ILE A 97 -6.69 0.91 4.43
CA ILE A 97 -8.02 1.53 4.37
C ILE A 97 -8.16 2.31 3.06
N VAL A 98 -7.20 3.19 2.78
CA VAL A 98 -7.21 4.03 1.58
C VAL A 98 -7.03 3.18 0.31
N THR A 99 -6.24 2.12 0.38
CA THR A 99 -6.03 1.19 -0.75
C THR A 99 -7.33 0.46 -1.11
N ARG A 100 -8.04 -0.08 -0.12
CA ARG A 100 -9.34 -0.74 -0.32
C ARG A 100 -10.40 0.22 -0.85
N ILE A 101 -10.38 1.47 -0.40
CA ILE A 101 -11.24 2.52 -0.97
C ILE A 101 -10.91 2.74 -2.46
N ALA A 102 -9.62 2.83 -2.83
CA ALA A 102 -9.22 2.97 -4.23
C ALA A 102 -9.66 1.78 -5.11
N VAL A 103 -9.71 0.57 -4.56
CA VAL A 103 -10.24 -0.63 -5.24
C VAL A 103 -11.74 -0.46 -5.49
N VAL A 104 -12.51 -0.09 -4.45
CA VAL A 104 -13.97 0.11 -4.55
C VAL A 104 -14.33 1.25 -5.52
N GLU A 105 -13.51 2.30 -5.58
CA GLU A 105 -13.68 3.44 -6.50
C GLU A 105 -13.18 3.17 -7.93
N GLY A 106 -12.63 1.98 -8.20
CA GLY A 106 -12.10 1.60 -9.51
C GLY A 106 -10.83 2.35 -9.94
N GLN A 107 -10.16 3.05 -9.01
CA GLN A 107 -8.93 3.80 -9.28
C GLN A 107 -7.65 2.97 -9.11
N PHE A 108 -7.75 1.85 -8.38
CA PHE A 108 -6.59 1.02 -8.03
C PHE A 108 -5.82 0.50 -9.24
N GLY A 109 -6.53 0.02 -10.27
CA GLY A 109 -5.92 -0.60 -11.45
C GLY A 109 -4.93 0.33 -12.16
N GLU A 110 -5.39 1.49 -12.60
CA GLU A 110 -4.57 2.49 -13.31
C GLU A 110 -3.42 3.01 -12.43
N MET A 111 -3.68 3.23 -11.14
CA MET A 111 -2.64 3.69 -10.20
C MET A 111 -1.55 2.64 -9.98
N ALA A 112 -1.92 1.37 -9.82
CA ALA A 112 -0.97 0.28 -9.65
C ALA A 112 -0.07 0.09 -10.88
N GLU A 113 -0.65 0.18 -12.08
CA GLU A 113 0.11 0.12 -13.34
C GLU A 113 1.09 1.28 -13.48
N ALA A 114 0.63 2.50 -13.20
CA ALA A 114 1.47 3.69 -13.18
C ALA A 114 2.64 3.55 -12.22
N ILE A 115 2.40 3.06 -11.00
CA ILE A 115 3.45 2.84 -9.99
C ILE A 115 4.48 1.82 -10.48
N GLN A 116 4.04 0.68 -11.01
CA GLN A 116 4.95 -0.38 -11.48
C GLN A 116 5.77 0.08 -12.69
N SER A 117 5.22 0.96 -13.54
CA SER A 117 5.91 1.48 -14.72
C SER A 117 6.89 2.61 -14.40
N VAL A 118 6.51 3.54 -13.52
CA VAL A 118 7.29 4.74 -13.18
C VAL A 118 8.32 4.48 -12.08
N ILE A 119 8.04 3.51 -11.20
CA ILE A 119 8.83 3.15 -10.02
C ILE A 119 9.01 1.61 -9.98
N PRO A 120 9.64 1.00 -11.00
CA PRO A 120 9.79 -0.44 -11.06
C PRO A 120 10.65 -0.97 -9.90
N ILE A 121 10.34 -2.17 -9.41
CA ILE A 121 11.30 -2.90 -8.58
C ILE A 121 12.48 -3.31 -9.45
N SER A 122 13.69 -3.08 -8.95
CA SER A 122 14.92 -3.44 -9.65
C SER A 122 14.92 -4.94 -9.97
N GLN A 123 15.15 -5.27 -11.23
CA GLN A 123 15.32 -6.61 -11.75
C GLN A 123 16.56 -6.56 -12.66
N LEU A 124 17.39 -7.61 -12.65
CA LEU A 124 18.48 -7.71 -13.63
C LEU A 124 17.87 -7.70 -15.05
N ASN A 125 18.66 -7.32 -16.06
CA ASN A 125 18.21 -6.97 -17.42
C ASN A 125 17.46 -8.08 -18.23
N ASP A 126 17.10 -9.19 -17.60
CA ASP A 126 16.28 -10.25 -18.17
C ASP A 126 15.10 -10.54 -17.23
N LYS A 127 13.89 -10.59 -17.82
CA LYS A 127 12.61 -10.83 -17.12
C LYS A 127 12.57 -12.18 -16.40
N ASN A 128 13.50 -13.08 -16.68
CA ASN A 128 13.67 -14.36 -16.00
C ASN A 128 14.47 -14.24 -14.69
N PHE A 129 15.06 -13.09 -14.37
CA PHE A 129 15.76 -12.90 -13.11
C PHE A 129 14.80 -12.49 -11.99
N PRO A 130 15.01 -12.95 -10.76
CA PRO A 130 14.13 -12.59 -9.67
C PRO A 130 14.22 -11.10 -9.33
N ARG A 131 13.10 -10.53 -8.88
CA ARG A 131 13.04 -9.15 -8.37
C ARG A 131 13.97 -8.97 -7.18
N ARG A 132 14.62 -7.82 -7.12
CA ARG A 132 15.48 -7.41 -6.00
C ARG A 132 14.76 -6.42 -5.10
N PHE A 133 14.23 -6.91 -3.99
CA PHE A 133 13.62 -6.07 -2.96
C PHE A 133 14.69 -5.47 -2.06
N GLU A 134 14.85 -4.14 -2.12
CA GLU A 134 15.76 -3.41 -1.25
C GLU A 134 15.20 -3.21 0.16
N THR A 135 13.88 -3.19 0.29
CA THR A 135 13.16 -3.01 1.57
C THR A 135 11.97 -3.96 1.66
N ASN A 136 11.47 -4.17 2.87
CA ASN A 136 10.23 -4.93 3.08
C ASN A 136 9.02 -4.23 2.46
N GLU A 137 9.03 -2.90 2.39
CA GLU A 137 7.98 -2.10 1.74
C GLU A 137 7.92 -2.33 0.23
N HIS A 138 9.07 -2.51 -0.44
CA HIS A 138 9.10 -2.87 -1.86
C HIS A 138 8.40 -4.22 -2.12
N PHE A 139 8.69 -5.22 -1.29
CA PHE A 139 8.00 -6.50 -1.37
C PHE A 139 6.51 -6.36 -1.07
N LEU A 140 6.16 -5.70 0.05
CA LEU A 140 4.76 -5.49 0.44
C LEU A 140 3.97 -4.74 -0.63
N ARG A 141 4.58 -3.76 -1.31
CA ARG A 141 3.95 -3.07 -2.44
C ARG A 141 3.53 -4.04 -3.54
N GLU A 142 4.45 -4.87 -4.04
CA GLU A 142 4.15 -5.82 -5.11
C GLU A 142 3.18 -6.91 -4.65
N PHE A 143 3.35 -7.42 -3.42
CA PHE A 143 2.43 -8.38 -2.82
C PHE A 143 1.00 -7.83 -2.75
N ARG A 144 0.84 -6.60 -2.25
CA ARG A 144 -0.47 -5.92 -2.17
C ARG A 144 -1.06 -5.67 -3.55
N ILE A 145 -0.25 -5.24 -4.52
CA ILE A 145 -0.70 -5.05 -5.90
C ILE A 145 -1.20 -6.36 -6.51
N ALA A 146 -0.46 -7.45 -6.34
CA ALA A 146 -0.87 -8.77 -6.82
C ALA A 146 -2.17 -9.23 -6.13
N LEU A 147 -2.26 -9.07 -4.81
CA LEU A 147 -3.43 -9.42 -4.00
C LEU A 147 -4.70 -8.69 -4.45
N TYR A 148 -4.65 -7.36 -4.56
CA TYR A 148 -5.83 -6.56 -4.95
C TYR A 148 -6.17 -6.64 -6.46
N ARG A 149 -5.33 -7.31 -7.27
CA ARG A 149 -5.59 -7.66 -8.68
C ARG A 149 -5.93 -9.13 -8.89
N ASP A 150 -6.14 -9.89 -7.81
CA ASP A 150 -6.43 -11.33 -7.85
C ASP A 150 -5.37 -12.16 -8.60
N ARG A 151 -4.11 -11.71 -8.57
CA ARG A 151 -2.96 -12.36 -9.22
C ARG A 151 -2.24 -13.29 -8.25
N PHE A 152 -2.95 -14.32 -7.78
CA PHE A 152 -2.43 -15.25 -6.78
C PHE A 152 -1.24 -16.08 -7.29
N ASP A 153 -1.17 -16.35 -8.59
CA ASP A 153 -0.01 -16.91 -9.29
C ASP A 153 1.26 -16.09 -9.03
N LEU A 154 1.14 -14.77 -9.14
CA LEU A 154 2.24 -13.85 -8.92
C LEU A 154 2.60 -13.74 -7.43
N ILE A 155 1.66 -13.92 -6.51
CA ILE A 155 1.97 -13.87 -5.08
C ILE A 155 2.91 -15.01 -4.69
N GLU A 156 2.69 -16.22 -5.19
CA GLU A 156 3.57 -17.36 -4.94
C GLU A 156 4.99 -17.10 -5.47
N GLU A 157 5.11 -16.55 -6.68
CA GLU A 157 6.39 -16.11 -7.25
C GLU A 157 7.07 -15.06 -6.37
N LEU A 158 6.35 -14.01 -5.96
CA LEU A 158 6.88 -12.93 -5.12
C LEU A 158 7.37 -13.46 -3.76
N LEU A 159 6.67 -14.42 -3.16
CA LEU A 159 7.09 -15.06 -1.90
C LEU A 159 8.34 -15.90 -2.08
N GLU A 160 8.43 -16.66 -3.17
CA GLU A 160 9.63 -17.42 -3.52
C GLU A 160 10.82 -16.48 -3.74
N GLU A 161 10.64 -15.41 -4.51
CA GLU A 161 11.65 -14.38 -4.73
C GLU A 161 12.10 -13.74 -3.41
N TYR A 162 11.14 -13.34 -2.59
CA TYR A 162 11.40 -12.66 -1.34
C TYR A 162 12.13 -13.56 -0.35
N TYR A 163 11.72 -14.81 -0.16
CA TYR A 163 12.31 -15.71 0.86
C TYR A 163 13.53 -16.48 0.37
N LYS A 164 13.51 -17.03 -0.86
CA LYS A 164 14.56 -17.95 -1.34
C LYS A 164 15.71 -17.25 -2.03
N ASN A 165 15.51 -16.11 -2.69
CA ASN A 165 16.58 -15.36 -3.36
C ASN A 165 17.35 -14.43 -2.41
N SER A 166 17.77 -14.99 -1.27
CA SER A 166 18.47 -14.30 -0.18
C SER A 166 19.78 -13.65 -0.60
N TYR A 167 20.42 -14.08 -1.69
CA TYR A 167 21.66 -13.46 -2.17
C TYR A 167 21.45 -12.03 -2.69
N LEU A 168 20.29 -11.71 -3.28
CA LEU A 168 19.98 -10.38 -3.82
C LEU A 168 19.59 -9.37 -2.74
N SER A 169 19.05 -9.86 -1.63
CA SER A 169 18.54 -9.07 -0.50
C SER A 169 19.15 -9.51 0.84
N ARG A 170 20.43 -9.91 0.83
CA ARG A 170 21.16 -10.47 1.99
C ARG A 170 21.24 -9.56 3.22
N HIS A 171 20.98 -8.27 3.05
CA HIS A 171 20.98 -7.27 4.12
C HIS A 171 19.60 -7.01 4.70
N LEU A 172 18.55 -7.59 4.08
CA LEU A 172 17.18 -7.37 4.47
C LEU A 172 16.76 -8.42 5.50
N GLU A 173 16.42 -7.95 6.70
CA GLU A 173 15.70 -8.77 7.67
C GLU A 173 14.26 -8.96 7.19
N LYS A 174 13.97 -10.18 6.76
CA LYS A 174 12.70 -10.50 6.10
C LYS A 174 11.58 -10.62 7.12
N LEU A 175 10.42 -10.11 6.76
CA LEU A 175 9.19 -10.30 7.53
C LEU A 175 8.83 -11.78 7.58
N ALA A 176 8.35 -12.25 8.72
CA ALA A 176 7.71 -13.55 8.76
C ALA A 176 6.35 -13.49 8.05
N MET A 177 5.85 -14.62 7.57
CA MET A 177 4.54 -14.69 6.92
C MET A 177 3.43 -14.12 7.80
N LYS A 178 3.50 -14.35 9.11
CA LYS A 178 2.55 -13.78 10.06
C LYS A 178 2.53 -12.25 10.08
N ASP A 179 3.69 -11.60 9.94
CA ASP A 179 3.78 -10.15 9.97
C ASP A 179 3.18 -9.56 8.69
N ILE A 180 3.39 -10.23 7.55
CA ILE A 180 2.76 -9.87 6.27
C ILE A 180 1.24 -9.96 6.39
N VAL A 181 0.72 -11.06 6.96
CA VAL A 181 -0.71 -11.25 7.19
C VAL A 181 -1.26 -10.12 8.07
N LEU A 182 -0.62 -9.82 9.20
CA LEU A 182 -1.09 -8.77 10.09
C LEU A 182 -1.05 -7.38 9.45
N LEU A 183 -0.02 -7.08 8.65
CA LEU A 183 0.13 -5.77 7.99
C LEU A 183 -0.87 -5.55 6.84
N VAL A 184 -1.21 -6.59 6.08
CA VAL A 184 -2.04 -6.46 4.87
C VAL A 184 -3.50 -6.81 5.14
N PHE A 185 -3.76 -7.85 5.93
CA PHE A 185 -5.10 -8.39 6.15
C PHE A 185 -5.75 -7.81 7.42
N ASN A 186 -4.95 -7.39 8.41
CA ASN A 186 -5.42 -6.96 9.73
C ASN A 186 -5.05 -5.50 10.09
N ASN A 187 -4.91 -4.59 9.11
CA ASN A 187 -4.56 -3.19 9.37
C ASN A 187 -5.51 -2.16 8.70
N PRO A 188 -6.80 -2.12 9.06
CA PRO A 188 -7.49 -2.98 10.02
C PRO A 188 -8.08 -4.22 9.34
N PHE A 189 -8.58 -5.17 10.14
CA PHE A 189 -9.42 -6.24 9.61
C PHE A 189 -10.68 -5.67 8.95
N ASP A 190 -11.00 -6.17 7.75
CA ASP A 190 -12.21 -5.87 7.01
C ASP A 190 -12.89 -7.19 6.64
N PRO A 191 -13.98 -7.58 7.34
CA PRO A 191 -14.60 -8.88 7.15
C PRO A 191 -15.22 -9.04 5.77
N GLU A 192 -15.76 -7.96 5.19
CA GLU A 192 -16.42 -8.02 3.88
C GLU A 192 -15.41 -8.22 2.76
N TRP A 193 -14.26 -7.55 2.84
CA TRP A 193 -13.15 -7.78 1.92
C TRP A 193 -12.51 -9.15 2.14
N PHE A 194 -12.23 -9.51 3.39
CA PHE A 194 -11.54 -10.76 3.73
C PHE A 194 -12.33 -11.99 3.28
N ALA A 195 -13.66 -11.98 3.41
CA ALA A 195 -14.53 -13.07 2.96
C ALA A 195 -14.50 -13.34 1.45
N ARG A 196 -13.90 -12.46 0.63
CA ARG A 196 -13.76 -12.65 -0.82
C ARG A 196 -12.45 -13.33 -1.22
N LEU A 197 -11.55 -13.59 -0.28
CA LEU A 197 -10.27 -14.22 -0.55
C LEU A 197 -10.45 -15.70 -0.93
N PRO A 198 -9.62 -16.26 -1.84
CA PRO A 198 -9.61 -17.69 -2.13
C PRO A 198 -9.25 -18.54 -0.90
N HIS A 199 -9.73 -19.79 -0.88
CA HIS A 199 -9.63 -20.69 0.28
C HIS A 199 -8.25 -20.77 0.96
N PRO A 200 -7.11 -20.98 0.26
CA PRO A 200 -5.80 -21.04 0.94
C PRO A 200 -5.44 -19.71 1.63
N TRP A 201 -5.74 -18.58 0.98
CA TRP A 201 -5.44 -17.26 1.51
C TRP A 201 -6.38 -16.84 2.63
N HIS A 202 -7.63 -17.30 2.57
CA HIS A 202 -8.63 -17.05 3.58
C HIS A 202 -8.30 -17.81 4.89
N ASP A 203 -8.16 -19.13 4.81
CA ASP A 203 -8.11 -19.99 5.99
C ASP A 203 -6.80 -19.81 6.77
N ASP A 204 -5.66 -19.80 6.08
CA ASP A 204 -4.34 -19.66 6.71
C ASP A 204 -4.16 -18.27 7.34
N SER A 205 -4.66 -17.22 6.67
CA SER A 205 -4.60 -15.86 7.19
C SER A 205 -5.53 -15.69 8.40
N LEU A 206 -6.72 -16.32 8.39
CA LEU A 206 -7.66 -16.24 9.50
C LEU A 206 -7.10 -16.95 10.73
N ALA A 207 -6.55 -18.14 10.56
CA ALA A 207 -5.88 -18.88 11.63
C ALA A 207 -4.76 -18.04 12.26
N THR A 208 -3.92 -17.44 11.41
CA THR A 208 -2.82 -16.55 11.85
C THR A 208 -3.34 -15.36 12.66
N ILE A 209 -4.37 -14.67 12.18
CA ILE A 209 -4.96 -13.51 12.87
C ILE A 209 -5.51 -13.91 14.24
N LEU A 210 -6.23 -15.03 14.32
CA LEU A 210 -6.83 -15.52 15.56
C LEU A 210 -5.76 -15.93 16.57
N THR A 211 -4.71 -16.64 16.15
CA THR A 211 -3.61 -17.02 17.04
C THR A 211 -2.90 -15.81 17.61
N GLU A 212 -2.61 -14.78 16.81
CA GLU A 212 -1.94 -13.57 17.29
C GLU A 212 -2.84 -12.72 18.21
N ALA A 213 -4.15 -12.71 17.96
CA ALA A 213 -5.13 -12.09 18.85
C ALA A 213 -5.17 -12.81 20.22
N GLU A 214 -5.19 -14.15 20.22
CA GLU A 214 -5.15 -14.97 21.44
C GLU A 214 -3.87 -14.72 22.25
N LEU A 215 -2.71 -14.73 21.60
CA LEU A 215 -1.43 -14.42 22.26
C LEU A 215 -1.42 -13.02 22.88
N SER A 216 -2.00 -12.04 22.20
CA SER A 216 -2.11 -10.66 22.72
C SER A 216 -2.99 -10.56 23.96
N LEU A 217 -4.01 -11.41 24.10
CA LEU A 217 -4.87 -11.48 25.29
C LEU A 217 -4.15 -12.08 26.49
N PHE A 218 -3.27 -13.08 26.27
CA PHE A 218 -2.50 -13.71 27.35
C PHE A 218 -1.28 -12.90 27.79
N ALA A 219 -0.82 -11.97 26.95
CA ALA A 219 0.30 -11.08 27.26
C ALA A 219 -0.12 -9.80 28.02
N ALA A 220 -1.42 -9.54 28.15
CA ALA A 220 -2.01 -8.39 28.85
C ALA A 220 -2.36 -8.72 30.31
#